data_AF-A0A097SQT3-F1
#
_entry.id   AF-A0A097SQT3-F1
#
_cell.length_a   1.000
_cell.length_b   1.000
_cell.length_c   1.000
_cell.angle_alpha   90.00
_cell.angle_beta   90.00
_cell.angle_gamma   90.00
#
_symmetry.space_group_name_H-M   'P 1'
#
loop_
_entity.id
_entity.type
_entity.pdbx_description
1 polymer ?
#
loop_
_entity_poly.entity_id
_entity_poly.type
_entity_poly.pdbx_seq_one_letter_code
_entity_poly.pdbx_strand_id
1 'polypeptide(L)' 'MVDALSRWTVPDALWEIVEPLLSGFRAWPQGGGRAAIDDRAVFTAIVYVLTSGCAWWHLPPSFGVSVPTAHRRFTI' A
#
# COMPACT_ATOMS: atom_id res chain seq x y z
N MET A 1 -1.86 9.52 -12.67
CA MET A 1 -2.90 8.46 -12.77
C MET A 1 -3.17 7.77 -11.44
N VAL A 2 -2.13 7.38 -10.68
CA VAL A 2 -2.32 6.90 -9.29
C VAL A 2 -2.82 7.94 -8.31
N ASP A 3 -2.52 9.21 -8.55
CA ASP A 3 -2.86 10.30 -7.64
C ASP A 3 -4.39 10.54 -7.53
N ALA A 4 -5.12 10.44 -8.65
CA ALA A 4 -6.59 10.58 -8.66
C ALA A 4 -7.32 9.35 -8.10
N LEU A 5 -6.82 8.14 -8.42
CA LEU A 5 -7.34 6.90 -7.85
C LEU A 5 -7.01 6.79 -6.36
N SER A 6 -5.81 7.18 -5.95
CA SER A 6 -5.41 7.22 -4.54
C SER A 6 -6.26 8.22 -3.76
N ARG A 7 -6.54 9.41 -4.28
CA ARG A 7 -7.46 10.37 -3.62
C ARG A 7 -8.91 9.87 -3.52
N TRP A 8 -9.39 9.11 -4.50
CA TRP A 8 -10.76 8.57 -4.48
C TRP A 8 -10.90 7.31 -3.62
N THR A 9 -9.88 6.44 -3.65
CA THR A 9 -9.85 5.16 -2.94
C THR A 9 -9.34 5.30 -1.51
N VAL A 10 -8.41 6.21 -1.27
CA VAL A 10 -7.83 6.55 0.04
C VAL A 10 -7.73 8.08 0.20
N PRO A 11 -8.84 8.75 0.51
CA PRO A 11 -8.83 10.16 0.88
C PRO A 11 -7.84 10.44 2.02
N ASP A 12 -7.25 11.63 2.07
CA ASP A 12 -6.31 12.00 3.13
C ASP A 12 -6.89 11.78 4.54
N ALA A 13 -8.17 12.09 4.73
CA ALA A 13 -8.87 11.85 6.00
C ALA A 13 -8.96 10.36 6.39
N LEU A 14 -9.07 9.45 5.40
CA LEU A 14 -9.01 8.01 5.69
C LEU A 14 -7.58 7.60 6.03
N TRP A 15 -6.60 8.15 5.32
CA TRP A 15 -5.20 7.88 5.58
C TRP A 15 -4.78 8.31 7.00
N GLU A 16 -5.22 9.47 7.47
CA GLU A 16 -4.95 9.94 8.85
C GLU A 16 -5.47 8.99 9.94
N ILE A 17 -6.56 8.25 9.67
CA ILE A 17 -7.10 7.24 10.58
C ILE A 17 -6.31 5.93 10.49
N VAL A 18 -5.92 5.54 9.27
CA VAL A 18 -5.29 4.23 8.98
C VAL A 18 -3.80 4.23 9.31
N GLU A 19 -3.08 5.31 9.01
CA GLU A 19 -1.64 5.46 9.24
C GLU A 19 -1.20 5.04 10.66
N PRO A 20 -1.81 5.54 11.76
CA PRO A 20 -1.41 5.12 13.10
C PRO A 20 -1.68 3.65 13.39
N LEU A 21 -2.64 3.02 12.70
CA LEU A 21 -2.91 1.57 12.84
C LEU A 21 -1.87 0.72 12.10
N LEU A 22 -1.28 1.27 11.03
CA LEU A 22 -0.21 0.62 10.28
C LEU A 22 1.18 0.78 10.94
N SER A 23 1.29 1.57 12.01
CA SER A 23 2.56 1.85 12.72
C SER A 23 3.32 0.62 13.24
N GLY A 24 2.70 -0.57 13.24
CA GLY A 24 3.35 -1.86 13.51
C GLY A 24 4.29 -2.37 12.40
N PHE A 25 4.22 -1.83 11.18
CA PHE A 25 5.01 -2.28 10.02
C PHE A 25 6.37 -1.59 9.86
N ARG A 26 6.80 -0.82 10.88
CA ARG A 26 8.01 0.02 10.82
C ARG A 26 9.25 -0.77 10.42
N ALA A 27 10.02 -0.21 9.50
CA ALA A 27 11.28 -0.76 9.04
C ALA A 27 12.22 -1.10 10.22
N TRP A 28 12.84 -2.28 10.14
CA TRP A 28 13.79 -2.75 11.14
C TRP A 28 14.96 -1.75 11.26
N PRO A 29 15.48 -1.49 12.48
CA PRO A 29 16.48 -0.45 12.74
C PRO A 29 17.85 -0.69 12.08
N GLN A 30 18.07 -1.84 11.44
CA GLN A 30 19.30 -2.11 10.69
C GLN A 30 19.19 -1.48 9.30
N GLY A 31 19.60 -0.21 9.20
CA GLY A 31 19.59 0.64 8.01
C GLY A 31 20.45 0.15 6.84
N GLY A 32 20.10 -1.00 6.27
CA GLY A 32 20.75 -1.60 5.10
C GLY A 32 19.77 -2.14 4.04
N GLY A 33 18.47 -1.86 4.16
CA GLY A 33 17.43 -2.31 3.24
C GLY A 33 16.80 -1.15 2.45
N ARG A 34 16.41 -1.44 1.19
CA ARG A 34 15.70 -0.56 0.25
C ARG A 34 14.69 0.34 0.99
N ALA A 35 14.72 1.64 0.69
CA ALA A 35 13.90 2.70 1.31
C ALA A 35 12.50 2.21 1.69
N ALA A 36 12.05 2.59 2.89
CA ALA A 36 10.71 2.28 3.41
C ALA A 36 9.69 2.46 2.28
N ILE A 37 9.11 1.34 1.83
CA ILE A 37 8.06 1.37 0.82
C ILE A 37 6.95 2.22 1.40
N ASP A 38 6.48 3.19 0.63
CA ASP A 38 5.41 4.10 1.05
C ASP A 38 4.20 3.28 1.50
N ASP A 39 3.94 3.26 2.81
CA ASP A 39 2.85 2.49 3.41
C ASP A 39 1.49 2.93 2.85
N ARG A 40 1.37 4.19 2.41
CA ARG A 40 0.19 4.70 1.73
C ARG A 40 0.02 4.08 0.35
N ALA A 41 1.11 3.93 -0.39
CA ALA A 41 1.08 3.27 -1.68
C ALA A 41 0.69 1.79 -1.55
N VAL A 42 1.22 1.10 -0.53
CA VAL A 42 0.86 -0.30 -0.22
C VAL A 42 -0.61 -0.42 0.15
N PHE A 43 -1.09 0.43 1.05
CA PHE A 43 -2.48 0.43 1.46
C PHE A 43 -3.41 0.71 0.28
N THR A 44 -3.09 1.71 -0.54
CA THR A 44 -3.86 2.03 -1.76
C THR A 44 -3.90 0.84 -2.72
N ALA A 45 -2.77 0.14 -2.93
CA ALA A 45 -2.71 -1.04 -3.78
C ALA A 45 -3.59 -2.19 -3.26
N ILE A 46 -3.59 -2.43 -1.95
CA ILE A 46 -4.45 -3.44 -1.30
C ILE A 46 -5.92 -3.08 -1.47
N VAL A 47 -6.32 -1.83 -1.16
CA VAL A 47 -7.71 -1.40 -1.30
C VAL A 47 -8.16 -1.48 -2.76
N TYR A 48 -7.30 -1.17 -3.73
CA TYR A 48 -7.62 -1.35 -5.15
C TYR A 48 -7.94 -2.81 -5.50
N VAL A 49 -7.12 -3.76 -5.06
CA VAL A 49 -7.35 -5.20 -5.29
C VAL A 49 -8.67 -5.65 -4.65
N LEU A 50 -8.92 -5.25 -3.41
CA LEU A 50 -10.14 -5.60 -2.67
C LEU A 50 -11.40 -5.02 -3.31
N THR A 51 -11.35 -3.78 -3.80
CA THR A 51 -12.51 -3.10 -4.39
C THR A 51 -12.77 -3.50 -5.84
N SER A 52 -11.73 -3.77 -6.63
CA SER A 52 -11.85 -4.21 -8.02
C SER A 52 -12.09 -5.72 -8.17
N GLY A 53 -11.76 -6.52 -7.15
CA GLY A 53 -11.81 -7.98 -7.20
C GLY A 53 -10.78 -8.59 -8.16
N CYS A 54 -9.80 -7.82 -8.62
CA CYS A 54 -8.78 -8.31 -9.54
C CYS A 54 -7.79 -9.24 -8.85
N ALA A 55 -7.16 -10.14 -9.61
CA ALA A 55 -6.07 -10.95 -9.07
C ALA A 55 -4.87 -10.05 -8.73
N TRP A 56 -4.10 -10.42 -7.70
CA TRP A 56 -2.89 -9.69 -7.29
C TRP A 56 -1.89 -9.46 -8.45
N TRP A 57 -1.78 -10.41 -9.38
CA TRP A 57 -0.92 -10.29 -10.57
C TRP A 57 -1.36 -9.22 -11.57
N HIS A 58 -2.61 -8.75 -11.47
CA HIS A 58 -3.15 -7.65 -12.28
C HIS A 58 -2.98 -6.29 -11.61
N LEU A 59 -2.30 -6.22 -10.46
CA LEU A 59 -2.01 -4.95 -9.79
C LEU A 59 -1.20 -4.04 -10.74
N PRO A 60 -1.70 -2.83 -11.06
CA PRO A 60 -1.00 -1.92 -11.93
C PRO A 60 0.38 -1.52 -11.36
N PRO A 61 1.46 -1.56 -12.15
CA PRO A 61 2.80 -1.16 -11.68
C PRO A 61 2.88 0.33 -11.30
N SER A 62 1.89 1.12 -11.73
CA SER A 62 1.80 2.55 -11.43
C SER A 62 1.72 2.86 -9.93
N PHE A 63 1.26 1.91 -9.10
CA PHE A 63 1.24 2.06 -7.64
C PHE A 63 2.63 2.09 -7.00
N GLY A 64 3.70 1.76 -7.74
CA GLY A 64 5.06 1.74 -7.18
C GLY A 64 5.29 0.62 -6.15
N VAL A 65 4.35 -0.31 -6.03
CA VAL A 65 4.38 -1.44 -5.08
C VAL A 65 4.44 -2.74 -5.88
N SER A 66 5.36 -3.62 -5.48
CA SER A 66 5.44 -4.95 -6.10
C SER A 66 4.31 -5.85 -5.61
N VAL A 67 3.82 -6.74 -6.48
CA VAL A 67 2.78 -7.73 -6.14
C VAL A 67 3.16 -8.56 -4.90
N PRO A 68 4.39 -9.10 -4.77
CA PRO A 68 4.79 -9.82 -3.56
C PRO A 68 4.76 -8.95 -2.31
N THR A 69 5.11 -7.67 -2.41
CA THR A 69 5.04 -6.74 -1.28
C THR A 69 3.59 -6.52 -0.82
N ALA A 70 2.69 -6.19 -1.74
CA ALA A 70 1.29 -5.95 -1.42
C ALA A 70 0.63 -7.19 -0.80
N HIS A 71 0.86 -8.36 -1.42
CA HIS A 71 0.33 -9.62 -0.93
C HIS A 71 0.85 -9.98 0.47
N ARG A 72 2.18 -9.88 0.70
CA ARG A 72 2.76 -10.14 2.04
C ARG A 72 2.16 -9.21 3.09
N ARG A 73 1.98 -7.93 2.79
CA ARG A 73 1.41 -6.95 3.72
C ARG A 73 -0.07 -7.17 4.01
N PHE A 74 -0.80 -7.88 3.14
CA PHE A 74 -2.18 -8.28 3.37
C PHE A 74 -2.32 -9.57 4.21
N THR A 75 -1.37 -10.50 4.10
CA THR A 75 -1.44 -11.81 4.78
C THR A 75 -0.78 -11.84 6.16
N ILE A 76 -0.04 -10.80 6.56
CA ILE A 76 0.54 -10.64 7.91
C ILE A 76 -0.54 -10.16 8.87
#